data_AF-A0A2V1CNV7-F1
#
_entry.id   AF-A0A2V1CNV7-F1
#
_cell.length_a   1.000
_cell.length_b   1.000
_cell.length_c   1.000
_cell.angle_alpha   90.00
_cell.angle_beta   90.00
_cell.angle_gamma   90.00
#
_symmetry.space_group_name_H-M   'P 1'
#
loop_
_entity.id
_entity.type
_entity.pdbx_description
1 polymer ?
#
loop_
_entity_poly.entity_id
_entity_poly.type
_entity_poly.pdbx_seq_one_letter_code
_entity_poly.pdbx_strand_id
1 'polypeptide(L)'
;MTGKLLHAYGNVKASKSELDKSYEFHLRGLQQYKSTIGNNHHRTADLCVKVSDHYTRLRQYSAASYLLDQALKIYGDRGYYDPEKARALYKKGRLLQLLQDTEEKSKKYLDEALQLNRKLKKGGADFRKGIEDLTDRDFDDLIVFWSK
;
A
#
# COMPACT_ATOMS: atom_id res chain seq x y z
N MET A 1 6.09 -1.58 23.46
CA MET A 1 6.67 -1.05 22.20
C MET A 1 5.52 -0.56 21.35
N THR A 2 5.52 0.66 20.83
CA THR A 2 4.39 1.24 20.06
C THR A 2 4.38 0.71 18.63
N GLY A 3 3.21 0.44 18.03
CA GLY A 3 3.11 -0.11 16.66
C GLY A 3 3.84 0.72 15.59
N LYS A 4 4.02 2.02 15.84
CA LYS A 4 4.80 2.94 15.01
C LYS A 4 6.29 2.56 14.93
N LEU A 5 6.87 2.12 16.04
CA LEU A 5 8.27 1.68 16.07
C LEU A 5 8.45 0.38 15.30
N LEU A 6 7.51 -0.56 15.44
CA LEU A 6 7.52 -1.82 14.68
C LEU A 6 7.39 -1.57 13.18
N HIS A 7 6.53 -0.64 12.77
CA HIS A 7 6.43 -0.20 11.39
C HIS A 7 7.78 0.35 10.88
N ALA A 8 8.39 1.28 11.61
CA ALA A 8 9.68 1.85 11.23
C ALA A 8 10.80 0.80 11.16
N TYR A 9 10.88 -0.12 12.13
CA TYR A 9 11.86 -1.22 12.10
C TYR A 9 11.67 -2.14 10.89
N GLY A 10 10.41 -2.47 10.56
CA GLY A 10 10.12 -3.27 9.39
C GLY A 10 10.54 -2.59 8.08
N ASN A 11 10.36 -1.27 7.97
CA ASN A 11 10.83 -0.47 6.83
C ASN A 11 12.37 -0.48 6.73
N VAL A 12 13.08 -0.32 7.86
CA VAL A 12 14.55 -0.40 7.91
C VAL A 12 15.06 -1.79 7.52
N LYS A 13 14.35 -2.86 7.90
CA LYS A 13 14.71 -4.21 7.50
C LYS A 13 14.45 -4.47 6.02
N ALA A 14 13.36 -3.93 5.47
CA ALA A 14 13.09 -3.99 4.04
C ALA A 14 14.18 -3.29 3.22
N SER A 15 14.64 -2.10 3.66
CA SER A 15 15.69 -1.36 2.95
C SER A 15 17.06 -2.04 2.97
N LYS A 16 17.30 -2.94 3.93
CA LYS A 16 18.49 -3.82 4.01
C LYS A 16 18.31 -5.17 3.31
N SER A 17 17.21 -5.35 2.57
CA SER A 17 16.84 -6.63 1.94
C SER A 17 16.65 -7.79 2.95
N GLU A 18 16.50 -7.50 4.24
CA GLU A 18 16.18 -8.49 5.29
C GLU A 18 14.65 -8.72 5.33
N LEU A 19 14.09 -9.27 4.24
CA LEU A 19 12.64 -9.29 4.01
C LEU A 19 11.85 -10.12 5.03
N ASP A 20 12.43 -11.19 5.57
CA ASP A 20 11.72 -12.05 6.53
C ASP A 20 11.60 -11.38 7.91
N LYS A 21 12.64 -10.66 8.34
CA LYS A 21 12.56 -9.82 9.54
C LYS A 21 11.65 -8.62 9.32
N SER A 22 11.66 -8.03 8.13
CA SER A 22 10.71 -6.97 7.78
C SER A 22 9.27 -7.46 7.92
N TYR A 23 8.98 -8.66 7.40
CA TYR A 23 7.67 -9.28 7.54
C TYR A 23 7.28 -9.47 9.02
N GLU A 24 8.18 -10.02 9.84
CA GLU A 24 7.92 -10.20 11.27
C GLU A 24 7.55 -8.88 11.96
N PHE A 25 8.34 -7.83 11.74
CA PHE A 25 8.08 -6.52 12.36
C PHE A 25 6.78 -5.88 11.86
N HIS A 26 6.51 -5.91 10.55
CA HIS A 26 5.26 -5.39 10.00
C HIS A 26 4.04 -6.14 10.52
N LEU A 27 4.10 -7.48 10.58
CA LEU A 27 3.00 -8.31 11.07
C LEU A 27 2.72 -8.04 12.56
N ARG A 28 3.77 -7.98 13.39
CA ARG A 28 3.64 -7.64 14.81
C ARG A 28 3.08 -6.24 15.01
N GLY A 29 3.53 -5.26 14.21
CA GLY A 29 2.98 -3.91 14.23
C GLY A 29 1.49 -3.88 13.86
N LEU A 30 1.09 -4.67 12.85
CA LEU A 30 -0.30 -4.75 12.40
C LEU A 30 -1.19 -5.33 13.50
N GLN A 31 -0.78 -6.45 14.10
CA GLN A 31 -1.49 -7.06 15.23
C GLN A 31 -1.65 -6.07 16.38
N GLN A 32 -0.57 -5.35 16.73
CA GLN A 32 -0.63 -4.36 17.79
C GLN A 32 -1.61 -3.23 17.48
N TYR A 33 -1.61 -2.67 16.27
CA TYR A 33 -2.56 -1.62 15.92
C TYR A 33 -4.01 -2.12 15.91
N LYS A 34 -4.25 -3.33 15.39
CA LYS A 34 -5.57 -3.96 15.46
C LYS A 34 -6.07 -4.09 16.90
N SER A 35 -5.19 -4.44 17.84
CA SER A 35 -5.55 -4.59 19.27
C SER A 35 -5.68 -3.26 20.03
N THR A 36 -4.93 -2.21 19.64
CA THR A 36 -4.87 -0.96 20.43
C THR A 36 -5.75 0.15 19.88
N ILE A 37 -5.70 0.40 18.57
CA ILE A 37 -6.42 1.49 17.90
C ILE A 37 -7.53 1.00 16.96
N GLY A 38 -7.61 -0.32 16.76
CA GLY A 38 -8.68 -0.98 16.03
C GLY A 38 -8.43 -1.16 14.53
N ASN A 39 -9.38 -1.87 13.90
CA ASN A 39 -9.32 -2.25 12.48
C ASN A 39 -9.63 -1.12 11.49
N ASN A 40 -10.18 0.01 11.96
CA ASN A 40 -10.69 1.08 11.10
C ASN A 40 -9.80 2.34 11.10
N HIS A 41 -8.59 2.26 11.66
CA HIS A 41 -7.68 3.39 11.79
C HIS A 41 -6.68 3.43 10.62
N HIS A 42 -6.37 4.61 10.06
CA HIS A 42 -5.47 4.74 8.89
C HIS A 42 -4.09 4.09 9.11
N ARG A 43 -3.50 4.23 10.30
CA ARG A 43 -2.25 3.52 10.65
C ARG A 43 -2.34 1.99 10.55
N THR A 44 -3.52 1.42 10.82
CA THR A 44 -3.77 -0.01 10.59
C THR A 44 -3.78 -0.30 9.09
N ALA A 45 -4.39 0.58 8.27
CA ALA A 45 -4.37 0.49 6.82
C ALA A 45 -2.94 0.55 6.25
N ASP A 46 -2.09 1.46 6.75
CA ASP A 46 -0.71 1.59 6.30
C ASP A 46 0.06 0.28 6.48
N LEU A 47 -0.09 -0.37 7.64
CA LEU A 47 0.51 -1.68 7.87
C LEU A 47 -0.18 -2.81 7.09
N CYS A 48 -1.48 -2.73 6.81
CA CYS A 48 -2.13 -3.68 5.89
C CYS A 48 -1.46 -3.66 4.51
N VAL A 49 -1.13 -2.47 3.97
CA VAL A 49 -0.42 -2.34 2.70
C VAL A 49 0.99 -2.94 2.78
N LYS A 50 1.74 -2.68 3.85
CA LYS A 50 3.09 -3.26 4.00
C LYS A 50 3.08 -4.78 4.15
N VAL A 51 2.08 -5.34 4.85
CA VAL A 51 1.95 -6.79 5.03
C VAL A 51 1.43 -7.45 3.74
N SER A 52 0.59 -6.78 2.95
CA SER A 52 0.15 -7.30 1.66
C SER A 52 1.28 -7.41 0.63
N ASP A 53 2.26 -6.51 0.66
CA ASP A 53 3.48 -6.63 -0.14
C ASP A 53 4.25 -7.92 0.17
N HIS A 54 4.38 -8.25 1.47
CA HIS A 54 5.01 -9.50 1.90
C HIS A 54 4.23 -10.73 1.46
N TYR A 55 2.89 -10.71 1.57
CA TYR A 55 2.07 -11.81 1.07
C TYR A 55 2.13 -11.95 -0.44
N THR A 56 2.22 -10.85 -1.18
CA THR A 56 2.41 -10.87 -2.64
C THR A 56 3.74 -11.53 -3.00
N ARG A 57 4.83 -11.20 -2.31
CA ARG A 57 6.14 -11.85 -2.45
C ARG A 57 6.07 -13.36 -2.19
N LEU A 58 5.32 -13.76 -1.16
CA LEU A 58 5.11 -15.17 -0.78
C LEU A 58 4.07 -15.89 -1.65
N ARG A 59 3.55 -15.25 -2.71
CA ARG A 59 2.48 -15.77 -3.59
C ARG A 59 1.16 -16.10 -2.86
N GLN A 60 0.94 -15.51 -1.69
CA GLN A 60 -0.29 -15.62 -0.91
C GLN A 60 -1.28 -14.53 -1.34
N TYR A 61 -1.70 -14.59 -2.61
CA TYR A 61 -2.45 -13.50 -3.25
C TYR A 61 -3.81 -13.22 -2.61
N SER A 62 -4.52 -14.23 -2.12
CA SER A 62 -5.81 -14.05 -1.44
C SER A 62 -5.68 -13.23 -0.15
N ALA A 63 -4.64 -13.50 0.64
CA ALA A 63 -4.35 -12.75 1.86
C ALA A 63 -3.89 -11.32 1.55
N ALA A 64 -3.07 -11.15 0.50
CA ALA A 64 -2.66 -9.83 0.03
C ALA A 64 -3.86 -8.99 -0.41
N SER A 65 -4.78 -9.57 -1.19
CA SER A 65 -5.99 -8.88 -1.67
C SER A 65 -6.87 -8.44 -0.50
N TYR A 66 -7.12 -9.34 0.46
CA TYR A 66 -7.92 -9.03 1.64
C TYR A 66 -7.37 -7.83 2.44
N LEU A 67 -6.05 -7.77 2.62
CA LEU A 67 -5.42 -6.65 3.33
C LEU A 67 -5.51 -5.34 2.55
N LEU A 68 -5.35 -5.38 1.22
CA LEU A 68 -5.53 -4.22 0.36
C LEU A 68 -6.98 -3.73 0.36
N ASP A 69 -7.94 -4.65 0.35
CA ASP A 69 -9.37 -4.33 0.49
C ASP A 69 -9.67 -3.66 1.82
N GLN A 70 -9.11 -4.19 2.91
CA GLN A 70 -9.21 -3.56 4.22
C GLN A 70 -8.60 -2.15 4.20
N ALA A 71 -7.42 -1.96 3.62
CA ALA A 71 -6.77 -0.66 3.55
C ALA A 71 -7.60 0.37 2.76
N LEU A 72 -8.07 -0.01 1.56
CA LEU A 72 -8.91 0.84 0.72
C LEU A 72 -10.21 1.25 1.41
N LYS A 73 -10.85 0.32 2.13
CA LYS A 73 -12.04 0.61 2.93
C LYS A 73 -11.77 1.64 4.03
N ILE A 74 -10.60 1.59 4.66
CA ILE A 74 -10.22 2.51 5.74
C ILE A 74 -9.91 3.91 5.19
N TYR A 75 -9.17 4.01 4.09
CA TYR A 75 -8.89 5.29 3.44
C TYR A 75 -10.19 5.95 2.94
N GLY A 76 -11.13 5.15 2.42
CA GLY A 76 -12.44 5.60 1.99
C GLY A 76 -12.37 6.66 0.91
N ASP A 77 -13.33 7.59 0.91
CA ASP A 77 -13.41 8.69 -0.08
C ASP A 77 -12.96 10.03 0.50
N ARG A 78 -12.21 9.98 1.60
CA ARG A 78 -11.68 11.18 2.25
C ARG A 78 -10.43 11.63 1.50
N GLY A 79 -10.48 12.82 0.91
CA GLY A 79 -9.36 13.38 0.14
C GLY A 79 -8.02 13.50 0.89
N TYR A 80 -8.05 13.49 2.23
CA TYR A 80 -6.84 13.54 3.06
C TYR A 80 -5.92 12.32 2.88
N TYR A 81 -6.48 11.15 2.56
CA TYR A 81 -5.71 9.91 2.35
C TYR A 81 -5.56 9.57 0.86
N ASP A 82 -5.76 10.54 -0.05
CA ASP A 82 -5.61 10.34 -1.49
C ASP A 82 -4.23 9.72 -1.86
N PRO A 83 -3.09 10.13 -1.26
CA PRO A 83 -1.80 9.52 -1.55
C PRO A 83 -1.72 8.04 -1.15
N GLU A 84 -2.13 7.72 0.07
CA GLU A 84 -2.13 6.35 0.59
C GLU A 84 -3.12 5.45 -0.16
N LYS A 85 -4.29 5.99 -0.51
CA LYS A 85 -5.30 5.34 -1.36
C LYS A 85 -4.72 5.03 -2.74
N ALA A 86 -4.04 6.00 -3.38
CA ALA A 86 -3.42 5.79 -4.70
C ALA A 86 -2.41 4.63 -4.67
N ARG A 87 -1.57 4.55 -3.63
CA ARG A 87 -0.64 3.43 -3.44
C ARG A 87 -1.36 2.09 -3.29
N ALA A 88 -2.39 2.04 -2.47
CA ALA A 88 -3.16 0.81 -2.24
C ALA A 88 -3.91 0.34 -3.51
N LEU A 89 -4.48 1.26 -4.28
CA LEU A 89 -5.14 0.99 -5.56
C LEU A 89 -4.14 0.43 -6.59
N TYR A 90 -2.97 1.07 -6.70
CA TYR A 90 -1.91 0.60 -7.60
C TYR A 90 -1.49 -0.84 -7.26
N LYS A 91 -1.18 -1.10 -5.98
CA LYS A 91 -0.80 -2.44 -5.52
C LYS A 91 -1.89 -3.47 -5.75
N LYS A 92 -3.16 -3.11 -5.56
CA LYS A 92 -4.30 -3.99 -5.83
C LYS A 92 -4.44 -4.29 -7.32
N GLY A 93 -4.31 -3.29 -8.18
CA GLY A 93 -4.28 -3.48 -9.63
C GLY A 93 -3.19 -4.46 -10.05
N ARG A 94 -1.95 -4.23 -9.60
CA ARG A 94 -0.80 -5.12 -9.88
C ARG A 94 -1.05 -6.56 -9.39
N LEU A 95 -1.62 -6.72 -8.19
CA LEU A 95 -1.97 -8.03 -7.65
C LEU A 95 -2.99 -8.77 -8.52
N LEU A 96 -4.00 -8.05 -9.03
CA LEU A 96 -5.02 -8.63 -9.91
C LEU A 96 -4.45 -9.03 -11.28
N GLN A 97 -3.46 -8.29 -11.81
CA GLN A 97 -2.72 -8.72 -13.01
C GLN A 97 -2.01 -10.07 -12.79
N LEU A 98 -1.45 -10.30 -11.60
CA LEU A 98 -0.80 -11.57 -11.26
C LEU A 98 -1.79 -12.73 -11.16
N LEU A 99 -3.05 -12.46 -10.84
CA LEU A 99 -4.10 -13.48 -10.72
C LEU A 99 -4.70 -13.90 -12.07
N GLN A 100 -4.40 -13.21 -13.17
CA GLN A 100 -4.83 -13.48 -14.57
C GLN A 100 -6.34 -13.59 -14.86
N ASP A 101 -7.19 -13.73 -13.85
CA ASP A 101 -8.64 -13.95 -13.95
C ASP A 101 -9.45 -12.64 -13.85
N THR A 102 -8.79 -11.50 -13.65
CA THR A 102 -9.46 -10.23 -13.27
C THR A 102 -8.92 -9.00 -13.99
N GLU A 103 -8.62 -9.14 -15.29
CA GLU A 103 -7.99 -8.07 -16.09
C GLU A 103 -8.80 -6.76 -16.11
N GLU A 104 -10.12 -6.83 -16.28
CA GLU A 104 -10.97 -5.62 -16.28
C GLU A 104 -10.96 -4.90 -14.93
N LYS A 105 -11.02 -5.65 -13.82
CA LYS A 105 -10.97 -5.08 -12.47
C LYS A 105 -9.61 -4.46 -12.21
N SER A 106 -8.54 -5.13 -12.63
CA SER A 106 -7.18 -4.61 -12.56
C SER A 106 -7.06 -3.25 -13.25
N LYS A 107 -7.52 -3.15 -14.51
CA LYS A 107 -7.45 -1.89 -15.28
C LYS A 107 -8.16 -0.75 -14.56
N LYS A 108 -9.36 -1.00 -14.00
CA LYS A 108 -10.10 0.00 -13.21
C LYS A 108 -9.30 0.52 -12.02
N TYR A 109 -8.69 -0.36 -11.22
CA TYR A 109 -7.88 0.04 -10.06
C TYR A 109 -6.61 0.81 -10.46
N LEU A 110 -5.98 0.38 -11.55
CA LEU A 110 -4.79 1.02 -12.11
C LEU A 110 -5.09 2.43 -12.66
N ASP A 111 -6.21 2.58 -13.37
CA ASP A 111 -6.67 3.87 -13.88
C ASP A 111 -7.02 4.85 -12.74
N GLU A 112 -7.72 4.38 -11.70
CA GLU A 112 -8.03 5.22 -10.52
C GLU A 112 -6.74 5.65 -9.79
N ALA A 113 -5.78 4.74 -9.62
CA ALA A 113 -4.48 5.04 -9.04
C ALA A 113 -3.72 6.11 -9.86
N LEU A 114 -3.74 5.99 -11.19
CA LEU A 114 -3.12 6.96 -12.11
C LEU A 114 -3.79 8.34 -12.01
N GLN A 115 -5.12 8.39 -11.97
CA GLN A 115 -5.87 9.63 -11.83
C GLN A 115 -5.54 10.35 -10.52
N LEU A 116 -5.48 9.62 -9.39
CA LEU A 116 -5.07 10.18 -8.10
C LEU A 116 -3.61 10.65 -8.14
N ASN A 117 -2.69 9.86 -8.71
CA ASN A 117 -1.28 10.23 -8.84
C ASN A 117 -1.13 11.57 -9.61
N ARG A 118 -1.84 11.71 -10.74
CA ARG A 118 -1.86 12.95 -11.55
C ARG A 118 -2.47 14.12 -10.82
N LYS A 119 -3.55 13.91 -10.06
CA LYS A 119 -4.21 14.94 -9.24
C LYS A 119 -3.26 15.49 -8.17
N LEU A 120 -2.52 14.60 -7.50
CA LEU A 120 -1.61 14.95 -6.40
C LEU A 120 -0.32 15.61 -6.88
N LYS A 121 0.16 15.28 -8.09
CA LYS A 121 1.38 15.85 -8.69
C LYS A 121 1.21 17.20 -9.41
N LYS A 122 0.04 17.86 -9.29
CA LYS A 122 -0.19 19.18 -9.90
C LYS A 122 0.82 20.20 -9.35
N GLY A 123 1.86 20.50 -10.14
CA GLY A 123 2.95 21.39 -9.77
C GLY A 123 4.30 21.16 -10.48
N GLY A 124 4.48 20.05 -11.22
CA GLY A 124 5.72 19.85 -12.01
C GLY A 124 6.02 18.44 -12.51
N ALA A 125 5.07 17.51 -12.50
CA ALA A 125 5.33 16.13 -12.91
C ALA A 125 5.16 15.88 -14.42
N ASP A 126 5.95 14.95 -14.92
CA ASP A 126 5.88 14.45 -16.29
C ASP A 126 4.60 13.61 -16.48
N PHE A 127 3.53 14.25 -16.92
CA PHE A 127 2.22 13.63 -17.19
C PHE A 127 2.27 12.55 -18.30
N ARG A 128 3.42 12.38 -18.94
CA ARG A 128 3.65 11.42 -20.04
C ARG A 128 3.77 9.97 -19.59
N LYS A 129 4.11 9.71 -18.32
CA LYS A 129 4.24 8.33 -17.83
C LYS A 129 2.87 7.62 -17.83
N GLY A 130 2.83 6.49 -18.51
CA GLY A 130 1.70 5.55 -18.43
C GLY A 130 1.72 4.81 -17.10
N ILE A 131 0.64 4.10 -16.79
CA ILE A 131 0.58 3.26 -15.58
C ILE A 131 1.62 2.14 -15.57
N GLU A 132 2.09 1.75 -16.76
CA GLU A 132 3.15 0.76 -16.96
C GLU A 132 4.53 1.29 -16.58
N ASP A 133 4.76 2.59 -16.72
CA ASP A 133 6.02 3.26 -16.38
C ASP A 133 6.10 3.63 -14.89
N LEU A 134 4.98 3.57 -14.18
CA LEU A 134 4.91 3.90 -12.76
C LEU A 134 5.39 2.73 -11.91
N THR A 135 6.19 3.05 -10.91
CA THR A 135 6.73 2.12 -9.93
C THR A 135 6.16 2.40 -8.55
N ASP A 136 6.34 1.49 -7.59
CA ASP A 136 5.98 1.71 -6.19
C ASP A 136 6.54 3.04 -5.63
N ARG A 137 7.74 3.45 -6.09
CA ARG A 137 8.38 4.71 -5.69
C ARG A 137 7.57 5.94 -6.07
N ASP A 138 6.95 5.93 -7.25
CA ASP A 138 6.14 7.06 -7.74
C ASP A 138 4.89 7.32 -6.88
N PHE A 139 4.46 6.32 -6.09
CA PHE A 139 3.37 6.43 -5.13
C PHE A 139 3.88 6.65 -3.71
N ASP A 140 4.98 6.00 -3.31
CA ASP A 140 5.61 6.25 -2.01
C ASP A 140 6.10 7.69 -1.86
N ASP A 141 6.52 8.35 -2.95
CA ASP A 141 6.96 9.75 -2.91
C ASP A 141 5.84 10.75 -2.67
N LEU A 142 4.57 10.36 -2.90
CA LEU A 142 3.41 11.19 -2.61
C LEU A 142 3.03 11.19 -1.13
N ILE A 143 3.46 10.17 -0.40
CA ILE A 143 3.06 9.94 0.98
C ILE A 143 4.01 10.71 1.91
N VAL A 144 3.48 11.33 2.95
CA VAL A 144 4.31 12.03 3.95
C VAL A 144 5.17 11.02 4.69
N PHE A 145 6.43 11.35 5.00
CA PHE A 145 7.41 10.46 5.63
C PHE A 145 6.87 9.62 6.82
N TRP A 146 5.98 10.18 7.63
CA TRP A 146 5.41 9.52 8.80
C TRP A 146 4.37 8.43 8.49
N SER A 147 3.88 8.37 7.25
CA SER A 147 2.90 7.39 6.74
C SER A 147 3.49 6.44 5.69
N LYS A 148 4.78 6.63 5.32
CA LYS A 148 5.45 5.82 4.29
C LYS A 148 5.67 4.37 4.70
#